data_AF-A0A350BC30-F1
#
_entry.id   AF-A0A350BC30-F1
#
_cell.length_a   1.000
_cell.length_b   1.000
_cell.length_c   1.000
_cell.angle_alpha   90.00
_cell.angle_beta   90.00
_cell.angle_gamma   90.00
#
_symmetry.space_group_name_H-M   'P 1'
#
loop_
_entity.id
_entity.type
_entity.pdbx_description
1 polymer ?
#
loop_
_entity_poly.entity_id
_entity_poly.type
_entity_poly.pdbx_seq_one_letter_code
_entity_poly.pdbx_strand_id
1 'polypeptide(L)'
;MYYQDIDTQTKPITMTSVFAWMALALAVTSGVAIGLYFLLGFGLLPIDMYLPLLIGATIGYFVTFAIINFRVMRQNGKSVVIPFFIYAAMMGIVLSSIMLYTAIDIIILAFLVSALLFGVMAGYGYLTKRDLTTMGSIASMAFLGAFILIPILWIWYNETLYWVVTFVMFGAIMLITAYDLSMMKKQIAYGMVTKNTAIYFALRLYVNFLNIFIRVILFLSASRR
;
A
#
# COMPACT_ATOMS: atom_id res chain seq x y z
N MET A 1 26.80 14.33 -29.88
CA MET A 1 26.56 13.03 -30.54
C MET A 1 26.80 11.95 -29.48
N TYR A 2 25.74 11.52 -28.79
CA TYR A 2 25.77 10.36 -27.89
C TYR A 2 24.42 9.64 -28.04
N TYR A 3 24.18 9.15 -29.25
CA TYR A 3 23.21 8.09 -29.45
C TYR A 3 23.94 6.82 -29.03
N GLN A 4 23.73 6.42 -27.78
CA GLN A 4 23.95 5.03 -27.43
C GLN A 4 22.76 4.25 -27.97
N ASP A 5 23.09 3.32 -28.87
CA ASP A 5 22.21 2.26 -29.32
C ASP A 5 21.50 1.62 -28.12
N ILE A 6 20.16 1.69 -28.12
CA ILE A 6 19.34 0.77 -27.33
C ILE A 6 18.43 0.07 -28.32
N ASP A 7 19.00 -0.82 -29.11
CA ASP A 7 18.25 -2.00 -29.53
C ASP A 7 18.37 -3.05 -28.42
N THR A 8 17.44 -2.98 -27.48
CA THR A 8 16.89 -4.17 -26.85
C THR A 8 15.39 -3.98 -26.84
N GLN A 9 14.65 -4.95 -27.38
CA GLN A 9 13.19 -5.06 -27.34
C GLN A 9 12.64 -5.14 -25.90
N THR A 10 12.90 -4.12 -25.09
CA THR A 10 12.31 -3.94 -23.78
C THR A 10 10.97 -3.26 -23.98
N LYS A 11 9.89 -4.04 -23.82
CA LYS A 11 8.51 -3.56 -23.87
C LYS A 11 8.42 -2.25 -23.06
N PRO A 12 7.90 -1.14 -23.64
CA PRO A 12 7.86 0.14 -22.95
C PRO A 12 7.14 -0.02 -21.61
N ILE A 13 7.69 0.59 -20.56
CA ILE A 13 7.06 0.54 -19.24
C ILE A 13 5.75 1.30 -19.31
N THR A 14 4.66 0.56 -19.15
CA THR A 14 3.30 1.08 -19.21
C THR A 14 2.69 1.14 -17.82
N MET A 15 1.66 1.96 -17.64
CA MET A 15 0.87 1.95 -16.41
C MET A 15 0.30 0.56 -16.10
N THR A 16 -0.12 -0.17 -17.12
CA THR A 16 -0.60 -1.55 -17.00
C THR A 16 0.42 -2.44 -16.32
N SER A 17 1.71 -2.29 -16.64
CA SER A 17 2.77 -3.06 -15.98
C SER A 17 2.89 -2.73 -14.49
N VAL A 18 2.72 -1.46 -14.11
CA VAL A 18 2.73 -1.02 -12.70
C VAL A 18 1.53 -1.59 -11.95
N PHE A 19 0.33 -1.53 -12.54
CA PHE A 19 -0.86 -2.14 -11.96
C PHE A 19 -0.76 -3.66 -11.85
N ALA A 20 -0.10 -4.33 -12.81
CA ALA A 20 0.17 -5.76 -12.72
C ALA A 20 1.09 -6.10 -11.53
N TRP A 21 2.16 -5.33 -11.31
CA TRP A 21 3.01 -5.48 -10.12
C TRP A 21 2.23 -5.27 -8.82
N MET A 22 1.38 -4.25 -8.77
CA MET A 22 0.50 -4.00 -7.63
C MET A 22 -0.46 -5.18 -7.38
N ALA A 23 -1.10 -5.70 -8.43
CA ALA A 23 -2.02 -6.84 -8.33
C ALA A 23 -1.30 -8.10 -7.85
N LEU A 24 -0.08 -8.36 -8.32
CA LEU A 24 0.76 -9.46 -7.84
C LEU A 24 1.10 -9.30 -6.35
N ALA A 25 1.43 -8.10 -5.89
CA ALA A 25 1.66 -7.87 -4.46
C ALA A 25 0.40 -8.14 -3.65
N LEU A 26 -0.77 -7.64 -4.08
CA LEU A 26 -2.05 -7.92 -3.40
C LEU A 26 -2.36 -9.43 -3.35
N ALA A 27 -2.09 -10.16 -4.43
CA ALA A 27 -2.26 -11.61 -4.47
C ALA A 27 -1.34 -12.32 -3.46
N VAL A 28 -0.07 -11.93 -3.39
CA VAL A 28 0.89 -12.46 -2.40
C VAL A 28 0.43 -12.15 -0.98
N THR A 29 0.04 -10.91 -0.70
CA THR A 29 -0.46 -10.48 0.61
C THR A 29 -1.69 -11.27 1.04
N SER A 30 -2.65 -11.45 0.12
CA SER A 30 -3.88 -12.22 0.38
C SER A 30 -3.57 -13.69 0.62
N GLY A 31 -2.71 -14.30 -0.21
CA GLY A 31 -2.30 -15.69 -0.07
C GLY A 31 -1.59 -15.96 1.25
N VAL A 32 -0.71 -15.07 1.69
CA VAL A 32 -0.03 -15.19 2.98
C VAL A 32 -1.00 -14.99 4.15
N ALA A 33 -1.90 -14.01 4.08
CA ALA A 33 -2.89 -13.78 5.14
C ALA A 33 -3.82 -15.00 5.33
N ILE A 34 -4.36 -15.52 4.22
CA ILE A 34 -5.23 -16.70 4.19
C ILE A 34 -4.46 -17.95 4.65
N GLY A 35 -3.24 -18.15 4.15
CA GLY A 35 -2.41 -19.28 4.55
C GLY A 35 -2.13 -19.30 6.05
N LEU A 36 -1.80 -18.13 6.63
CA LEU A 36 -1.55 -18.00 8.05
C LEU A 36 -2.82 -18.21 8.90
N TYR A 37 -3.97 -17.72 8.43
CA TYR A 37 -5.27 -18.00 9.04
C TYR A 37 -5.55 -19.51 9.13
N PHE A 38 -5.33 -20.26 8.05
CA PHE A 38 -5.52 -21.72 8.05
C PHE A 38 -4.50 -22.46 8.91
N LEU A 39 -3.22 -22.05 8.89
CA LEU A 39 -2.19 -22.67 9.72
C LEU A 39 -2.52 -22.56 11.22
N LEU A 40 -3.07 -21.42 11.66
CA LEU A 40 -3.54 -21.24 13.02
C LEU A 40 -4.81 -22.07 13.30
N GLY A 41 -5.79 -22.04 12.38
CA GLY A 41 -7.05 -22.77 12.54
C GLY A 41 -6.89 -24.29 12.62
N PHE A 42 -5.93 -24.86 11.89
CA PHE A 42 -5.59 -26.29 11.94
C PHE A 42 -4.59 -26.66 13.04
N GLY A 43 -4.11 -25.70 13.83
CA GLY A 43 -3.09 -25.93 14.87
C GLY A 43 -1.71 -26.33 14.33
N LEU A 44 -1.44 -26.08 13.04
CA LEU A 44 -0.14 -26.34 12.40
C LEU A 44 0.91 -25.27 12.76
N LEU A 45 0.45 -24.08 13.16
CA LEU A 45 1.29 -23.05 13.75
C LEU A 45 0.92 -22.88 15.23
N PRO A 46 1.86 -23.06 16.17
CA PRO A 46 1.61 -22.79 17.58
C PRO A 46 1.21 -21.33 17.79
N ILE A 47 0.16 -21.10 18.59
CA ILE A 47 -0.37 -19.75 18.84
C ILE A 47 0.69 -18.82 19.45
N ASP A 48 1.60 -19.36 20.26
CA ASP A 48 2.69 -18.62 20.91
C ASP A 48 3.71 -18.07 19.90
N MET A 49 3.82 -18.70 18.71
CA MET A 49 4.69 -18.21 17.63
C MET A 49 4.04 -17.09 16.82
N TYR A 50 2.72 -16.88 16.94
CA TYR A 50 2.00 -15.91 16.13
C TYR A 50 2.38 -14.45 16.46
N LEU A 51 2.49 -14.11 17.74
CA LEU A 51 2.82 -12.75 18.15
C LEU A 51 4.28 -12.35 17.78
N PRO A 52 5.32 -13.18 18.02
CA PRO A 52 6.66 -12.92 17.52
C PRO A 52 6.71 -12.76 15.99
N LEU A 53 5.95 -13.57 15.26
CA LEU A 53 5.85 -13.49 13.80
C LEU A 53 5.25 -12.15 13.34
N LEU A 54 4.18 -11.69 13.98
CA LEU A 54 3.58 -10.37 13.71
C LEU A 54 4.55 -9.22 13.96
N ILE A 55 5.28 -9.25 15.08
CA ILE A 55 6.28 -8.22 15.43
C ILE A 55 7.41 -8.23 14.40
N GLY A 56 7.95 -9.41 14.09
CA GLY A 56 9.01 -9.57 13.09
C GLY A 56 8.59 -9.10 11.70
N ALA A 57 7.36 -9.42 11.27
CA ALA A 57 6.81 -8.95 10.00
C ALA A 57 6.58 -7.43 10.00
N THR A 58 6.14 -6.86 11.13
CA THR A 58 5.94 -5.41 11.27
C THR A 58 7.24 -4.65 11.07
N ILE A 59 8.29 -5.04 11.79
CA ILE A 59 9.63 -4.46 11.63
C ILE A 59 10.16 -4.70 10.22
N GLY A 60 9.99 -5.93 9.73
CA GLY A 60 10.48 -6.35 8.43
C GLY A 60 9.91 -5.53 7.27
N TYR A 61 8.60 -5.21 7.26
CA TYR A 61 8.05 -4.42 6.17
C TYR A 61 8.58 -2.99 6.19
N PHE A 62 8.80 -2.36 7.36
CA PHE A 62 9.42 -1.03 7.43
C PHE A 62 10.86 -1.06 6.91
N VAL A 63 11.66 -2.03 7.34
CA VAL A 63 13.04 -2.23 6.86
C VAL A 63 13.07 -2.42 5.35
N THR A 64 12.19 -3.26 4.84
CA THR A 64 12.14 -3.57 3.41
C THR A 64 11.68 -2.37 2.58
N PHE A 65 10.73 -1.58 3.08
CA PHE A 65 10.32 -0.31 2.47
C PHE A 65 11.49 0.67 2.40
N ALA A 66 12.26 0.82 3.48
CA ALA A 66 13.45 1.68 3.51
C ALA A 66 14.52 1.23 2.49
N ILE A 67 14.75 -0.08 2.37
CA ILE A 67 15.67 -0.66 1.39
C ILE A 67 15.24 -0.32 -0.05
N ILE A 68 13.95 -0.44 -0.36
CA ILE A 68 13.44 -0.11 -1.71
C ILE A 68 13.63 1.38 -1.99
N ASN A 69 13.21 2.25 -1.07
CA ASN A 69 13.37 3.70 -1.23
C ASN A 69 14.85 4.08 -1.46
N PHE A 70 15.75 3.56 -0.64
CA PHE A 70 17.18 3.82 -0.78
C PHE A 70 17.75 3.37 -2.12
N ARG A 71 17.38 2.18 -2.60
CA ARG A 71 17.83 1.64 -3.90
C ARG A 71 17.33 2.48 -5.07
N VAL A 72 16.10 2.96 -5.01
CA VAL A 72 15.49 3.80 -6.05
C VAL A 72 16.11 5.20 -6.05
N MET A 73 16.26 5.82 -4.88
CA MET A 73 16.81 7.17 -4.75
C MET A 73 18.27 7.26 -5.17
N ARG A 74 19.11 6.29 -4.79
CA ARG A 74 20.52 6.28 -5.19
C ARG A 74 20.77 5.72 -6.58
N GLN A 75 19.74 5.23 -7.27
CA GLN A 75 19.87 4.59 -8.58
C GLN A 75 20.96 3.48 -8.60
N ASN A 76 21.10 2.73 -7.50
CA ASN A 76 22.21 1.80 -7.24
C ASN A 76 22.28 0.57 -8.20
N GLY A 77 21.49 0.53 -9.28
CA GLY A 77 21.39 -0.59 -10.24
C GLY A 77 20.80 -1.90 -9.70
N LYS A 78 20.84 -2.13 -8.38
CA LYS A 78 20.30 -3.34 -7.73
C LYS A 78 18.78 -3.42 -7.87
N SER A 79 18.27 -4.59 -8.24
CA SER A 79 16.84 -4.83 -8.39
C SER A 79 16.07 -4.65 -7.07
N VAL A 80 14.85 -4.13 -7.16
CA VAL A 80 13.90 -4.02 -6.04
C VAL A 80 12.80 -5.09 -6.04
N VAL A 81 12.82 -6.06 -6.97
CA VAL A 81 11.79 -7.12 -7.08
C VAL A 81 11.71 -7.98 -5.82
N ILE A 82 12.85 -8.49 -5.35
CA ILE A 82 12.91 -9.34 -4.15
C ILE A 82 12.39 -8.60 -2.91
N PRO A 83 12.91 -7.41 -2.53
CA PRO A 83 12.37 -6.70 -1.38
C PRO A 83 10.91 -6.30 -1.59
N PHE A 84 10.45 -6.02 -2.80
CA PHE A 84 9.03 -5.75 -3.05
C PHE A 84 8.11 -6.92 -2.65
N PHE A 85 8.47 -8.16 -3.00
CA PHE A 85 7.66 -9.32 -2.60
C PHE A 85 7.83 -9.70 -1.12
N ILE A 86 9.01 -9.49 -0.54
CA ILE A 86 9.20 -9.63 0.92
C ILE A 86 8.28 -8.65 1.65
N TYR A 87 8.20 -7.39 1.19
CA TYR A 87 7.28 -6.40 1.73
C TYR A 87 5.82 -6.85 1.62
N ALA A 88 5.41 -7.36 0.46
CA ALA A 88 4.04 -7.86 0.25
C ALA A 88 3.71 -9.05 1.16
N ALA A 89 4.64 -9.99 1.33
CA ALA A 89 4.47 -11.15 2.20
C ALA A 89 4.39 -10.76 3.68
N MET A 90 5.30 -9.89 4.16
CA MET A 90 5.29 -9.39 5.54
C MET A 90 4.00 -8.62 5.85
N MET A 91 3.51 -7.85 4.89
CA MET A 91 2.22 -7.19 5.04
C MET A 91 1.06 -8.19 5.09
N GLY A 92 1.13 -9.31 4.36
CA GLY A 92 0.15 -10.40 4.45
C GLY A 92 0.12 -11.04 5.85
N ILE A 93 1.28 -11.23 6.46
CA ILE A 93 1.39 -11.69 7.85
C ILE A 93 0.70 -10.70 8.79
N VAL A 94 0.99 -9.40 8.66
CA VAL A 94 0.38 -8.35 9.50
C VAL A 94 -1.14 -8.32 9.32
N LEU A 95 -1.63 -8.37 8.07
CA LEU A 95 -3.06 -8.34 7.76
C LEU A 95 -3.80 -9.63 8.12
N SER A 96 -3.09 -10.74 8.35
CA SER A 96 -3.72 -11.98 8.85
C SER A 96 -4.42 -11.76 10.19
N SER A 97 -3.93 -10.80 11.00
CA SER A 97 -4.57 -10.44 12.28
C SER A 97 -6.01 -9.93 12.07
N ILE A 98 -6.26 -9.19 10.99
CA ILE A 98 -7.59 -8.69 10.66
C ILE A 98 -8.54 -9.85 10.37
N MET A 99 -8.08 -10.91 9.71
CA MET A 99 -8.89 -12.11 9.41
C MET A 99 -9.34 -12.86 10.67
N LEU A 100 -8.59 -12.76 11.77
CA LEU A 100 -8.94 -13.41 13.04
C LEU A 100 -10.06 -12.67 13.78
N TYR A 101 -10.15 -11.34 13.60
CA TYR A 101 -11.08 -10.48 14.35
C TYR A 101 -12.21 -9.88 13.51
N THR A 102 -12.22 -10.12 12.20
CA THR A 102 -13.19 -9.55 11.26
C THR A 102 -13.86 -10.66 10.48
N ALA A 103 -15.18 -10.57 10.33
CA ALA A 103 -15.95 -11.54 9.56
C ALA A 103 -15.61 -11.48 8.06
N ILE A 104 -15.62 -12.64 7.39
CA ILE A 104 -15.18 -12.80 5.99
C ILE A 104 -16.03 -11.97 5.02
N ASP A 105 -17.34 -11.87 5.27
CA ASP A 105 -18.29 -11.03 4.53
C ASP A 105 -17.85 -9.55 4.53
N ILE A 106 -17.44 -9.02 5.69
CA ILE A 106 -16.93 -7.65 5.84
C ILE A 106 -15.62 -7.48 5.07
N ILE A 107 -14.71 -8.45 5.15
CA ILE A 107 -13.41 -8.39 4.46
C ILE A 107 -13.61 -8.32 2.94
N ILE A 108 -14.48 -9.16 2.38
CA ILE A 108 -14.78 -9.18 0.95
C ILE A 108 -15.44 -7.86 0.52
N LEU A 109 -16.44 -7.40 1.27
CA LEU A 109 -17.12 -6.13 0.99
C LEU A 109 -16.14 -4.96 1.04
N ALA A 110 -15.27 -4.92 2.06
CA ALA A 110 -14.26 -3.89 2.21
C ALA A 110 -13.27 -3.88 1.04
N PHE A 111 -12.86 -5.05 0.54
CA PHE A 111 -11.98 -5.15 -0.62
C PHE A 111 -12.63 -4.55 -1.87
N LEU A 112 -13.90 -4.89 -2.13
CA LEU A 112 -14.66 -4.36 -3.27
C LEU A 112 -14.85 -2.85 -3.19
N VAL A 113 -15.28 -2.34 -2.04
CA VAL A 113 -15.45 -0.89 -1.81
C VAL A 113 -14.10 -0.17 -1.95
N SER A 114 -13.02 -0.75 -1.44
CA SER A 114 -11.67 -0.17 -1.57
C SER A 114 -11.17 -0.16 -3.00
N ALA A 115 -11.45 -1.22 -3.78
CA ALA A 115 -11.14 -1.27 -5.21
C ALA A 115 -11.89 -0.18 -6.00
N LEU A 116 -13.17 0.06 -5.67
CA LEU A 116 -13.94 1.15 -6.27
C LEU A 116 -13.37 2.51 -5.90
N LEU A 117 -13.13 2.78 -4.61
CA LEU A 117 -12.58 4.06 -4.14
C LEU A 117 -11.20 4.33 -4.74
N PHE A 118 -10.31 3.34 -4.70
CA PHE A 118 -9.00 3.41 -5.30
C PHE A 118 -9.10 3.64 -6.82
N GLY A 119 -9.99 2.91 -7.50
CA GLY A 119 -10.23 3.05 -8.94
C GLY A 119 -10.73 4.44 -9.33
N VAL A 120 -11.65 5.03 -8.56
CA VAL A 120 -12.15 6.39 -8.76
C VAL A 120 -11.02 7.41 -8.56
N MET A 121 -10.25 7.31 -7.47
CA MET A 121 -9.15 8.25 -7.21
C MET A 121 -8.01 8.11 -8.22
N ALA A 122 -7.70 6.89 -8.63
CA ALA A 122 -6.79 6.62 -9.73
C ALA A 122 -7.32 7.26 -11.04
N GLY A 123 -8.57 7.00 -11.42
CA GLY A 123 -9.20 7.62 -12.58
C GLY A 123 -9.11 9.15 -12.55
N TYR A 124 -9.39 9.76 -11.41
CA TYR A 124 -9.23 11.20 -11.21
C TYR A 124 -7.77 11.66 -11.41
N GLY A 125 -6.80 10.99 -10.80
CA GLY A 125 -5.37 11.30 -10.98
C GLY A 125 -4.88 11.12 -12.42
N TYR A 126 -5.49 10.22 -13.20
CA TYR A 126 -5.16 10.00 -14.60
C TYR A 126 -5.77 11.09 -15.50
N LEU A 127 -7.04 11.43 -15.29
CA LEU A 127 -7.81 12.31 -16.17
C LEU A 127 -7.60 13.79 -15.86
N THR A 128 -7.26 14.13 -14.62
CA THR A 128 -7.11 15.53 -14.22
C THR A 128 -5.97 16.22 -14.94
N LYS A 129 -6.21 17.48 -15.32
CA LYS A 129 -5.20 18.40 -15.86
C LYS A 129 -4.59 19.30 -14.78
N ARG A 130 -5.19 19.33 -13.58
CA ARG A 130 -4.69 20.13 -12.47
C ARG A 130 -3.39 19.53 -11.94
N ASP A 131 -2.47 20.40 -11.52
CA ASP A 131 -1.29 19.93 -10.83
C ASP A 131 -1.63 19.56 -9.38
N LEU A 132 -1.59 18.28 -9.06
CA LEU A 132 -1.89 17.77 -7.72
C LEU A 132 -0.70 17.88 -6.75
N THR A 133 0.44 18.42 -7.17
CA THR A 133 1.68 18.43 -6.35
C THR A 133 1.49 19.07 -4.98
N THR A 134 0.88 20.26 -4.90
CA THR A 134 0.61 20.93 -3.61
C THR A 134 -0.38 20.15 -2.76
N MET A 135 -1.46 19.63 -3.36
CA MET A 135 -2.46 18.83 -2.65
C MET A 135 -1.85 17.53 -2.10
N GLY A 136 -0.98 16.88 -2.87
CA GLY A 136 -0.26 15.67 -2.47
C GLY A 136 0.68 15.91 -1.30
N SER A 137 1.37 17.06 -1.27
CA SER A 137 2.24 17.46 -0.16
C SER A 137 1.43 17.66 1.14
N ILE A 138 0.34 18.43 1.07
CA ILE A 138 -0.55 18.67 2.22
C ILE A 138 -1.16 17.35 2.70
N ALA A 139 -1.64 16.50 1.79
CA ALA A 139 -2.20 15.20 2.14
C ALA A 139 -1.15 14.28 2.78
N SER A 140 0.10 14.30 2.30
CA SER A 140 1.19 13.53 2.90
C SER A 140 1.49 13.99 4.34
N MET A 141 1.48 15.30 4.59
CA MET A 141 1.63 15.85 5.94
C MET A 141 0.45 15.47 6.85
N ALA A 142 -0.79 15.57 6.36
CA ALA A 142 -1.98 15.18 7.11
C ALA A 142 -1.99 13.68 7.44
N PHE A 143 -1.62 12.84 6.47
CA PHE A 143 -1.49 11.39 6.67
C PHE A 143 -0.45 11.07 7.76
N LEU A 144 0.73 11.68 7.69
CA LEU A 144 1.80 11.45 8.66
C LEU A 144 1.41 11.94 10.07
N GLY A 145 0.79 13.12 10.18
CA GLY A 145 0.26 13.61 11.44
C GLY A 145 -0.77 12.67 12.05
N ALA A 146 -1.74 12.21 11.25
CA ALA A 146 -2.73 11.24 11.71
C ALA A 146 -2.10 9.90 12.10
N PHE A 147 -1.09 9.44 11.36
CA PHE A 147 -0.38 8.18 11.64
C PHE A 147 0.34 8.20 12.98
N ILE A 148 0.94 9.33 13.35
CA ILE A 148 1.59 9.52 14.65
C ILE A 148 0.57 9.64 15.78
N LEU A 149 -0.59 10.27 15.52
CA LEU A 149 -1.63 10.47 16.54
C LEU A 149 -2.35 9.18 16.93
N ILE A 150 -2.55 8.23 15.99
CA ILE A 150 -3.30 7.00 16.26
C ILE A 150 -2.77 6.25 17.50
N PRO A 151 -1.47 5.89 17.60
CA PRO A 151 -0.95 5.20 18.79
C PRO A 151 -1.13 5.97 20.10
N ILE A 152 -1.08 7.31 20.07
CA ILE A 152 -1.26 8.16 21.25
C ILE A 152 -2.71 8.09 21.75
N LEU A 153 -3.67 8.06 20.82
CA LEU A 153 -5.09 7.93 21.13
C LEU A 153 -5.45 6.57 21.74
N TRP A 154 -4.61 5.55 21.58
CA TRP A 154 -4.81 4.28 22.28
C TRP A 154 -4.47 4.37 23.78
N ILE A 155 -3.60 5.29 24.18
CA ILE A 155 -3.26 5.52 25.59
C ILE A 155 -4.28 6.46 26.24
N TRP A 156 -4.71 7.50 25.52
CA TRP A 156 -5.62 8.55 26.00
C TRP A 156 -6.89 8.55 25.16
N TYR A 157 -7.72 7.51 25.33
CA TYR A 157 -8.84 7.27 24.42
C TYR A 157 -9.92 8.37 24.49
N ASN A 158 -10.14 9.00 23.34
CA ASN A 158 -11.29 9.86 23.08
C ASN A 158 -11.90 9.43 21.73
N GLU A 159 -13.14 8.95 21.77
CA GLU A 159 -13.80 8.39 20.60
C GLU A 159 -13.97 9.42 19.47
N THR A 160 -14.39 10.64 19.79
CA THR A 160 -14.57 11.71 18.80
C THR A 160 -13.26 12.03 18.10
N LEU A 161 -12.17 12.21 18.85
CA LEU A 161 -10.84 12.48 18.28
C LEU A 161 -10.34 11.31 17.44
N TYR A 162 -10.57 10.06 17.87
CA TYR A 162 -10.23 8.86 17.10
C TYR A 162 -10.92 8.85 15.73
N TRP A 163 -12.22 9.11 15.69
CA TRP A 163 -12.96 9.16 14.43
C TRP A 163 -12.51 10.30 13.53
N VAL A 164 -12.33 11.51 14.07
CA VAL A 164 -11.84 12.67 13.31
C VAL A 164 -10.49 12.36 12.67
N VAL A 165 -9.52 11.85 13.44
CA VAL A 165 -8.18 11.50 12.93
C VAL A 165 -8.27 10.41 11.87
N THR A 166 -9.17 9.44 12.03
CA THR A 166 -9.34 8.35 11.08
C THR A 166 -9.95 8.83 9.75
N PHE A 167 -10.94 9.72 9.78
CA PHE A 167 -11.50 10.33 8.56
C PHE A 167 -10.50 11.24 7.85
N VAL A 168 -9.71 12.02 8.59
CA VAL A 168 -8.63 12.85 8.04
C VAL A 168 -7.59 11.97 7.34
N MET A 169 -7.16 10.89 7.99
CA MET A 169 -6.25 9.91 7.41
C MET A 169 -6.81 9.30 6.12
N PHE A 170 -8.07 8.85 6.15
CA PHE A 170 -8.74 8.27 4.98
C PHE A 170 -8.81 9.26 3.81
N GLY A 171 -9.22 10.51 4.05
CA GLY A 171 -9.23 11.57 3.04
C GLY A 171 -7.85 11.87 2.48
N ALA A 172 -6.83 11.93 3.34
CA ALA A 172 -5.45 12.13 2.95
C ALA A 172 -4.95 11.01 2.02
N ILE A 173 -5.21 9.75 2.34
CA ILE A 173 -4.81 8.60 1.49
C ILE A 173 -5.48 8.67 0.12
N MET A 174 -6.76 9.05 0.05
CA MET A 174 -7.46 9.22 -1.23
C MET A 174 -6.79 10.29 -2.10
N LEU A 175 -6.42 11.43 -1.53
CA LEU A 175 -5.70 12.49 -2.25
C LEU A 175 -4.28 12.07 -2.66
N ILE A 176 -3.55 11.38 -1.79
CA ILE A 176 -2.23 10.82 -2.11
C ILE A 176 -2.35 9.82 -3.27
N THR A 177 -3.40 8.99 -3.30
CA THR A 177 -3.63 8.02 -4.38
C THR A 177 -3.77 8.71 -5.74
N ALA A 178 -4.56 9.79 -5.81
CA ALA A 178 -4.70 10.57 -7.03
C ALA A 178 -3.37 11.24 -7.43
N TYR A 179 -2.67 11.84 -6.46
CA TYR A 179 -1.36 12.45 -6.66
C TYR A 179 -0.32 11.45 -7.19
N ASP A 180 -0.24 10.26 -6.60
CA ASP A 180 0.69 9.20 -6.98
C ASP A 180 0.46 8.77 -8.44
N LEU A 181 -0.81 8.67 -8.84
CA LEU A 181 -1.13 8.31 -10.22
C LEU A 181 -0.80 9.44 -11.20
N SER A 182 -1.10 10.70 -10.87
CA SER A 182 -0.70 11.84 -11.69
C SER A 182 0.82 11.94 -11.83
N MET A 183 1.57 11.69 -10.75
CA MET A 183 3.03 11.70 -10.76
C MET A 183 3.61 10.56 -11.61
N MET A 184 3.09 9.35 -11.46
CA MET A 184 3.47 8.20 -12.28
C MET A 184 3.21 8.48 -13.77
N LYS A 185 2.03 9.04 -14.11
CA LYS A 185 1.68 9.44 -15.48
C LYS A 185 2.72 10.39 -16.07
N LYS A 186 3.06 11.45 -15.33
CA LYS A 186 4.06 12.43 -15.75
C LYS A 186 5.42 11.75 -15.99
N GLN A 187 5.92 10.96 -15.05
CA GLN A 187 7.23 10.32 -15.19
C GLN A 187 7.31 9.32 -16.36
N ILE A 188 6.24 8.54 -16.59
CA ILE A 188 6.17 7.63 -17.75
C ILE A 188 6.20 8.44 -19.05
N ALA A 189 5.45 9.54 -19.14
CA ALA A 189 5.42 10.39 -20.33
C ALA A 189 6.78 11.04 -20.63
N TYR A 190 7.58 11.34 -19.61
CA TYR A 190 8.94 11.87 -19.77
C TYR A 190 10.01 10.80 -20.04
N GLY A 191 9.65 9.51 -20.09
CA GLY A 191 10.61 8.43 -20.31
C GLY A 191 11.61 8.22 -19.16
N MET A 192 11.33 8.76 -17.97
CA MET A 192 12.22 8.73 -16.80
C MET A 192 12.03 7.47 -15.93
N VAL A 193 11.24 6.50 -16.40
CA VAL A 193 10.85 5.33 -15.61
C VAL A 193 11.76 4.16 -15.93
N THR A 194 12.49 3.72 -14.91
CA THR A 194 13.22 2.44 -14.94
C THR A 194 12.33 1.31 -14.41
N LYS A 195 12.74 0.05 -14.57
CA LYS A 195 12.05 -1.10 -13.94
C LYS A 195 11.92 -0.94 -12.42
N ASN A 196 12.97 -0.45 -11.76
CA ASN A 196 12.95 -0.21 -10.31
C ASN A 196 11.96 0.90 -9.93
N THR A 197 11.93 1.99 -10.72
CA THR A 197 10.97 3.09 -10.53
C THR A 197 9.53 2.61 -10.75
N ALA A 198 9.29 1.73 -11.72
CA ALA A 198 7.97 1.15 -11.97
C ALA A 198 7.47 0.29 -10.80
N ILE A 199 8.34 -0.55 -10.24
CA ILE A 199 8.01 -1.36 -9.05
C ILE A 199 7.82 -0.46 -7.82
N TYR A 200 8.56 0.63 -7.72
CA TYR A 200 8.36 1.62 -6.65
C TYR A 200 7.00 2.31 -6.74
N PHE A 201 6.55 2.69 -7.95
CA PHE A 201 5.19 3.18 -8.14
C PHE A 201 4.15 2.11 -7.79
N ALA A 202 4.38 0.85 -8.15
CA ALA A 202 3.50 -0.25 -7.79
C ALA A 202 3.40 -0.41 -6.26
N LEU A 203 4.53 -0.31 -5.55
CA LEU A 203 4.59 -0.33 -4.10
C LEU A 203 3.78 0.81 -3.48
N ARG A 204 3.92 2.04 -3.98
CA ARG A 204 3.14 3.19 -3.48
C ARG A 204 1.64 2.99 -3.66
N LEU A 205 1.21 2.60 -4.85
CA LEU A 205 -0.20 2.33 -5.15
C LEU A 205 -0.74 1.18 -4.31
N TYR A 206 0.03 0.11 -4.14
CA TYR A 206 -0.28 -1.01 -3.26
C TYR A 206 -0.45 -0.58 -1.80
N VAL A 207 0.48 0.22 -1.27
CA VAL A 207 0.40 0.76 0.10
C VAL A 207 -0.82 1.66 0.26
N ASN A 208 -1.12 2.53 -0.71
CA ASN A 208 -2.32 3.37 -0.67
C ASN A 208 -3.60 2.53 -0.69
N PHE A 209 -3.67 1.50 -1.54
CA PHE A 209 -4.80 0.58 -1.58
C PHE A 209 -5.01 -0.13 -0.25
N LEU A 210 -3.96 -0.73 0.33
CA LEU A 210 -4.07 -1.37 1.63
C LEU A 210 -4.48 -0.40 2.72
N ASN A 211 -4.01 0.84 2.62
CA ASN A 211 -4.40 1.85 3.57
C ASN A 211 -5.90 2.20 3.45
N ILE A 212 -6.45 2.33 2.25
CA ILE A 212 -7.90 2.46 2.03
C ILE A 212 -8.62 1.23 2.60
N PHE A 213 -8.14 0.04 2.30
CA PHE A 213 -8.73 -1.23 2.72
C PHE A 213 -8.90 -1.37 4.24
N ILE A 214 -7.84 -1.12 5.01
CA ILE A 214 -7.91 -1.18 6.48
C ILE A 214 -8.94 -0.19 7.04
N ARG A 215 -9.05 1.01 6.43
CA ARG A 215 -9.97 2.07 6.89
C ARG A 215 -11.41 1.69 6.57
N VAL A 216 -11.67 1.15 5.37
CA VAL A 216 -12.99 0.65 5.00
C VAL A 216 -13.41 -0.51 5.89
N ILE A 217 -12.51 -1.44 6.22
CA ILE A 217 -12.80 -2.49 7.22
C ILE A 217 -13.21 -1.87 8.54
N LEU A 218 -12.47 -0.88 9.04
CA LEU A 218 -12.79 -0.22 10.30
C LEU A 218 -14.18 0.43 10.27
N PHE A 219 -14.53 1.14 9.18
CA PHE A 219 -15.84 1.79 9.04
C PHE A 219 -16.99 0.77 9.02
N LEU A 220 -16.84 -0.31 8.24
CA LEU A 220 -17.86 -1.36 8.16
C LEU A 220 -18.00 -2.12 9.49
N SER A 221 -16.89 -2.45 10.14
CA SER A 221 -16.88 -3.13 11.43
C SER A 221 -17.49 -2.28 12.56
N ALA A 222 -17.28 -0.97 12.54
CA ALA A 222 -17.89 -0.07 13.52
C ALA A 222 -19.40 0.09 13.32
N SER A 223 -19.88 0.10 12.07
CA SER A 223 -21.32 0.22 11.76
C SER A 223 -22.17 -0.99 12.21
N ARG A 224 -21.52 -2.13 12.51
CA ARG A 224 -22.18 -3.38 12.91
C ARG A 224 -22.30 -3.54 14.44
N ARG A 225 -21.69 -2.63 15.22
CA ARG A 225 -21.77 -2.61 16.69
C ARG A 225 -22.93 -1.72 17.13
#